data_AF-A0A6B1IF64-F1
#
_entry.id   AF-A0A6B1IF64-F1
#
_cell.length_a   1.000
_cell.length_b   1.000
_cell.length_c   1.000
_cell.angle_alpha   90.00
_cell.angle_beta   90.00
_cell.angle_gamma   90.00
#
_symmetry.space_group_name_H-M   'P 1'
#
loop_
_entity.id
_entity.type
_entity.pdbx_description
1 polymer ?
#
loop_
_entity_poly.entity_id
_entity_poly.type
_entity_poly.pdbx_seq_one_letter_code
_entity_poly.pdbx_strand_id
1 'polypeptide(L)' 'MEHFVCPYCGSTFKTAELLSKHIDRVHLGSGLLEGDVRKY' A
#
# COMPACT_ATOMS: atom_id res chain seq x y z
N MET A 1 -3.39 -3.46 -21.81
CA MET A 1 -2.34 -3.73 -20.82
C MET A 1 -2.56 -2.71 -19.71
N GLU A 2 -3.25 -3.10 -18.65
CA GLU A 2 -3.52 -2.19 -17.54
C GLU A 2 -2.30 -2.13 -16.63
N HIS A 3 -1.78 -0.91 -16.42
CA HIS A 3 -0.72 -0.64 -15.47
C HIS A 3 -1.30 0.14 -14.29
N PHE A 4 -0.77 -0.14 -13.10
CA PHE A 4 -1.22 0.48 -11.86
C PHE A 4 -0.34 1.67 -11.54
N VAL A 5 -0.88 2.89 -11.59
CA VAL A 5 -0.12 4.11 -11.32
C VAL A 5 -0.37 4.58 -9.89
N CYS A 6 0.69 4.90 -9.16
CA CYS A 6 0.58 5.44 -7.82
C CYS A 6 0.11 6.90 -7.87
N PRO A 7 -0.98 7.28 -7.20
CA PRO A 7 -1.49 8.65 -7.21
C PRO A 7 -0.63 9.62 -6.39
N TYR A 8 0.25 9.12 -5.51
CA TYR A 8 1.08 9.95 -4.64
C TYR A 8 2.42 10.34 -5.29
N CYS A 9 2.98 9.48 -6.14
CA CYS A 9 4.30 9.70 -6.75
C CYS A 9 4.34 9.47 -8.27
N GLY A 10 3.24 9.00 -8.87
CA GLY A 10 3.16 8.71 -10.31
C GLY A 10 3.89 7.44 -10.76
N SER A 11 4.32 6.57 -9.83
CA SER A 11 5.05 5.34 -10.18
C SER A 11 4.15 4.30 -10.85
N THR A 12 4.60 3.71 -11.95
CA THR A 12 3.84 2.73 -12.75
C THR A 12 4.24 1.31 -12.40
N PHE A 13 3.28 0.48 -12.01
CA PHE A 13 3.47 -0.91 -11.58
C PHE A 13 2.73 -1.89 -12.50
N LYS A 14 3.25 -3.11 -12.55
CA LYS A 14 2.72 -4.20 -13.38
C LYS A 14 1.50 -4.90 -12.75
N THR A 15 1.32 -4.76 -11.44
CA THR A 15 0.29 -5.45 -10.66
C THR A 15 -0.12 -4.61 -9.46
N ALA A 16 -1.37 -4.80 -9.02
CA ALA A 16 -1.94 -4.13 -7.85
C ALA A 16 -1.15 -4.46 -6.56
N GLU A 17 -0.62 -5.67 -6.41
CA GLU A 17 0.14 -6.05 -5.20
C GLU A 17 1.43 -5.24 -5.05
N LEU A 18 2.15 -4.99 -6.16
CA LEU A 18 3.34 -4.14 -6.16
C LEU A 18 2.97 -2.69 -5.84
N LEU A 19 1.87 -2.18 -6.41
CA LEU A 19 1.37 -0.85 -6.08
C LEU A 19 1.00 -0.74 -4.59
N SER A 20 0.31 -1.75 -4.04
CA SER A 20 -0.11 -1.76 -2.63
C SER A 20 1.09 -1.82 -1.69
N LYS A 21 2.07 -2.71 -1.94
CA LYS A 21 3.32 -2.76 -1.14
C LYS A 21 4.13 -1.48 -1.27
N HIS A 22 4.12 -0.87 -2.45
CA HIS A 22 4.79 0.41 -2.66
C HIS A 22 4.13 1.51 -1.83
N ILE A 23 2.79 1.66 -1.89
CA ILE A 23 2.07 2.64 -1.08
C ILE A 23 2.32 2.35 0.40
N ASP A 24 2.20 1.09 0.84
CA ASP A 24 2.41 0.70 2.24
C ASP A 24 3.82 1.05 2.76
N ARG A 25 4.87 0.86 1.97
CA ARG A 25 6.25 1.12 2.41
C ARG A 25 6.72 2.56 2.20
N VAL A 26 6.29 3.19 1.11
CA VAL A 26 6.78 4.51 0.69
C VAL A 26 5.89 5.64 1.20
N HIS A 27 4.58 5.41 1.23
CA HIS A 27 3.59 6.45 1.58
C HIS A 27 2.91 6.19 2.92
N LEU A 28 2.63 4.94 3.27
CA LEU A 28 1.91 4.57 4.48
C LEU A 28 2.85 4.26 5.65
N GLY A 29 4.07 3.80 5.37
CA GLY A 29 5.12 3.49 6.34
C GLY A 29 4.62 2.75 7.58
N SER A 30 4.17 1.50 7.43
CA SER A 30 3.89 0.51 8.50
C SER A 30 3.78 1.08 9.92
N GLY A 31 2.58 1.46 10.36
CA GLY A 31 2.38 1.91 11.74
C GLY A 31 1.02 1.67 12.38
N LEU A 32 -0.04 1.25 11.68
CA LEU A 32 -1.39 1.21 12.29
C LEU A 32 -2.27 0.05 11.81
N LEU A 33 -1.75 -1.16 11.91
CA LEU A 33 -2.59 -2.34 12.13
C LEU A 33 -2.14 -3.09 13.40
N GLU A 34 -1.84 -2.32 14.45
CA GLU A 34 -2.08 -2.76 15.82
C GLU A 34 -3.60 -2.78 16.03
N GLY A 35 -4.25 -3.75 15.37
CA GLY A 35 -5.58 -4.17 15.73
C GLY A 35 -5.45 -5.08 16.94
N ASP A 36 -5.19 -4.49 18.11
CA ASP A 36 -5.43 -5.13 19.39
C ASP A 36 -6.90 -5.59 19.41
N VAL A 37 -7.14 -6.85 19.05
CA VAL A 37 -8.38 -7.54 19.41
C VAL A 37 -8.29 -7.83 20.90
N ARG A 38 -8.40 -6.78 21.71
CA ARG A 38 -8.92 -6.90 23.07
C ARG A 38 -10.43 -6.77 22.97
N LYS A 39 -11.07 -7.86 22.57
CA LYS A 39 -12.49 -8.06 22.86
C LYS A 39 -12.57 -8.96 24.09
N TYR A 40 -13.29 -8.43 25.08
CA TYR A 40 -13.54 -8.92 26.44
C TYR A 40 -13.85 -10.42 26.56
#